data_AF-T1AJW0-F1
#
_entry.id   AF-T1AJW0-F1
#
_cell.length_a   1.000
_cell.length_b   1.000
_cell.length_c   1.000
_cell.angle_alpha   90.00
_cell.angle_beta   90.00
_cell.angle_gamma   90.00
#
_symmetry.space_group_name_H-M   'P 1'
#
loop_
_entity.id
_entity.type
_entity.pdbx_description
1 polymer ?
#
loop_
_entity_poly.entity_id
_entity_poly.type
_entity_poly.pdbx_seq_one_letter_code
_entity_poly.pdbx_strand_id
1 'polypeptide(L)' 'MKTNPDMTFQTSRSVNEQEASLDIWDKKYRLKSKDGTVLDQSMDDTYQRLARALSRVEKDHEQAVWYE' A
#
# COMPACT_ATOMS: atom_id res chain seq x y z
N MET A 1 -31.09 35.13 -4.32
CA MET A 1 -30.05 34.08 -4.46
C MET A 1 -30.48 32.89 -3.63
N LYS A 2 -30.64 31.71 -4.24
CA LYS A 2 -30.97 30.50 -3.48
C LYS A 2 -29.70 30.00 -2.79
N THR A 3 -29.69 30.01 -1.47
CA THR A 3 -28.66 29.38 -0.64
C THR A 3 -28.92 27.87 -0.66
N ASN A 4 -28.03 27.09 -1.28
CA ASN A 4 -28.09 25.63 -1.23
C ASN A 4 -27.74 25.18 0.20
N PRO A 5 -28.64 24.47 0.91
CA PRO A 5 -28.31 23.84 2.17
C PRO A 5 -27.61 22.50 1.91
N ASP A 6 -26.70 22.15 2.82
CA ASP A 6 -26.17 20.80 3.03
C ASP A 6 -25.28 20.20 1.95
N MET A 7 -24.05 20.73 1.84
CA MET A 7 -22.91 19.89 1.46
C MET A 7 -22.39 19.19 2.71
N THR A 8 -23.09 18.13 3.12
CA THR A 8 -22.56 17.20 4.12
C THR A 8 -21.42 16.41 3.49
N PHE A 9 -20.18 16.87 3.69
CA PHE A 9 -19.01 16.03 3.44
C PHE A 9 -19.10 14.85 4.40
N GLN A 10 -19.39 13.67 3.85
CA GLN A 10 -19.39 12.43 4.61
C GLN A 10 -18.01 12.30 5.27
N THR A 11 -17.98 12.41 6.60
CA THR A 11 -16.82 12.16 7.43
C THR A 11 -16.25 10.81 7.03
N SER A 12 -15.02 10.85 6.52
CA SER A 12 -14.22 9.71 6.05
C SER A 12 -14.45 8.50 6.95
N ARG A 13 -15.19 7.52 6.41
CA ARG A 13 -15.28 6.17 6.99
C ARG A 13 -13.85 5.74 7.25
N SER A 14 -13.53 5.41 8.50
CA SER A 14 -12.26 4.76 8.85
C SER A 14 -12.03 3.68 7.79
N VAL A 15 -10.97 3.84 6.98
CA VAL A 15 -10.64 2.93 5.89
C VAL A 15 -10.08 1.67 6.54
N ASN A 16 -10.98 0.90 7.14
CA ASN A 16 -10.74 -0.48 7.47
C ASN A 16 -10.52 -1.17 6.12
N GLU A 17 -9.41 -1.89 5.99
CA GLU A 17 -9.00 -2.53 4.75
C GLU A 17 -10.19 -3.26 4.14
N GLN A 18 -10.65 -2.77 2.99
CA GLN A 18 -11.80 -3.37 2.33
C GLN A 18 -11.37 -4.78 1.90
N GLU A 19 -12.17 -5.80 2.23
CA GLU A 19 -11.86 -7.20 1.89
C GLU A 19 -11.55 -7.36 0.39
N ALA A 20 -12.25 -6.60 -0.46
CA ALA A 20 -12.00 -6.56 -1.90
C ALA A 20 -10.58 -6.06 -2.24
N SER A 21 -10.07 -5.05 -1.54
CA SER A 21 -8.71 -4.53 -1.76
C SER A 21 -7.64 -5.55 -1.36
N LEU A 22 -7.85 -6.28 -0.26
CA LEU A 22 -6.95 -7.35 0.18
C LEU A 22 -6.92 -8.52 -0.82
N ASP A 23 -8.08 -8.92 -1.33
CA ASP A 23 -8.19 -9.96 -2.35
C ASP A 23 -7.49 -9.57 -3.66
N ILE A 24 -7.66 -8.31 -4.10
CA ILE A 24 -6.96 -7.78 -5.27
C ILE A 24 -5.45 -7.79 -5.03
N TRP A 25 -4.98 -7.36 -3.86
CA TRP A 25 -3.56 -7.40 -3.53
C TRP A 25 -3.00 -8.82 -3.56
N ASP A 26 -3.62 -9.78 -2.86
CA ASP A 26 -3.14 -11.17 -2.81
C ASP A 26 -3.05 -11.82 -4.22
N LYS A 27 -3.97 -11.45 -5.11
CA LYS A 27 -4.05 -12.00 -6.47
C LYS A 27 -3.15 -11.30 -7.49
N LYS A 28 -2.86 -10.01 -7.33
CA LYS A 28 -2.23 -9.18 -8.38
C LYS A 28 -0.87 -8.61 -8.00
N TYR A 29 -0.62 -8.39 -6.71
CA TYR A 29 0.52 -7.60 -6.26
C TYR A 29 1.40 -8.33 -5.22
N ARG A 30 0.82 -9.23 -4.42
CA ARG A 30 1.55 -10.02 -3.42
C ARG A 30 2.58 -10.92 -4.10
N LEU A 31 3.84 -10.77 -3.71
CA LEU A 31 4.91 -11.57 -4.29
C LEU A 31 4.81 -13.03 -3.83
N LYS A 32 4.80 -13.93 -4.80
CA LYS A 32 4.82 -15.39 -4.62
C LYS A 32 5.93 -15.98 -5.50
N SER A 33 6.63 -17.00 -5.03
CA SER A 33 7.57 -17.76 -5.86
C SER A 33 6.84 -18.65 -6.86
N LYS A 34 7.58 -19.26 -7.78
CA LYS A 34 7.02 -20.08 -8.87
C LYS A 34 6.24 -21.30 -8.39
N ASP A 35 6.61 -21.86 -7.24
CA ASP A 35 5.91 -22.96 -6.57
C ASP A 35 4.71 -22.50 -5.74
N GLY A 36 4.40 -21.20 -5.72
CA GLY A 36 3.27 -20.62 -5.01
C GLY A 36 3.58 -20.20 -3.58
N THR A 37 4.81 -20.38 -3.08
CA THR A 37 5.18 -19.93 -1.74
C THR A 37 5.03 -18.41 -1.64
N VAL A 38 4.28 -17.96 -0.64
CA VAL A 38 4.10 -16.54 -0.35
C VAL A 38 5.40 -15.96 0.18
N LEU A 39 5.89 -14.90 -0.46
CA LEU A 39 7.10 -14.18 -0.03
C LEU A 39 6.76 -12.93 0.79
N ASP A 40 5.77 -12.15 0.35
CA ASP A 40 5.26 -11.02 1.14
C ASP A 40 4.14 -11.53 2.07
N GLN A 41 4.39 -11.68 3.37
CA GLN A 41 3.37 -12.19 4.31
C GLN A 41 2.27 -11.17 4.60
N SER A 42 2.60 -9.89 4.49
CA SER A 42 1.72 -8.76 4.71
C SER A 42 1.85 -7.71 3.58
N MET A 43 0.90 -6.78 3.52
CA MET A 43 0.99 -5.62 2.62
C MET A 43 2.23 -4.76 2.95
N ASP A 44 2.62 -4.70 4.22
CA ASP A 44 3.81 -3.98 4.67
C ASP A 44 5.09 -4.55 4.04
N ASP A 45 5.22 -5.88 3.97
CA ASP A 45 6.35 -6.53 3.30
C ASP A 45 6.46 -6.10 1.82
N THR A 46 5.31 -5.95 1.15
CA THR A 46 5.27 -5.43 -0.23
C THR A 46 5.81 -3.99 -0.26
N TYR A 47 5.38 -3.12 0.65
CA TYR A 47 5.83 -1.72 0.70
C TYR A 47 7.33 -1.62 1.02
N GLN A 48 7.82 -2.35 2.01
CA GLN A 48 9.24 -2.38 2.38
C GLN A 48 10.11 -2.84 1.21
N ARG A 49 9.67 -3.89 0.49
CA ARG A 49 10.39 -4.40 -0.67
C ARG A 49 10.43 -3.38 -1.81
N LEU A 50 9.34 -2.66 -2.05
CA LEU A 50 9.30 -1.59 -3.04
C LEU A 50 10.19 -0.42 -2.64
N ALA A 51 10.12 0.03 -1.38
CA ALA A 51 10.93 1.11 -0.86
C ALA A 51 12.43 0.79 -0.99
N ARG A 52 12.84 -0.42 -0.60
CA ARG A 52 14.23 -0.89 -0.76
C ARG A 52 14.66 -1.02 -2.23
N ALA A 53 13.74 -1.37 -3.14
CA ALA A 53 14.07 -1.45 -4.56
C ALA A 53 14.24 -0.06 -5.18
N LEU A 54 13.35 0.87 -4.82
CA LEU A 54 13.39 2.26 -5.26
C LEU A 54 14.59 3.01 -4.69
N SER A 55 14.96 2.76 -3.43
CA SER A 55 16.08 3.43 -2.78
C SER A 55 17.44 3.15 -3.42
N ARG A 56 17.56 2.14 -4.29
CA ARG A 56 18.82 1.78 -4.97
C ARG A 56 19.36 2.87 -5.90
N VAL A 57 18.53 3.84 -6.28
CA VAL A 57 18.97 4.99 -7.09
C VAL A 57 19.62 6.09 -6.25
N GLU A 58 19.44 6.03 -4.93
CA GLU A 58 20.00 7.00 -3.98
C GLU A 58 21.44 6.63 -3.58
N LYS A 59 22.15 7.59 -2.98
CA LYS A 59 23.49 7.33 -2.43
C LYS A 59 23.40 6.30 -1.30
N ASP A 60 24.43 5.48 -1.14
CA ASP A 60 24.45 4.35 -0.19
C ASP A 60 24.01 4.72 1.25
N HIS A 61 24.38 5.90 1.73
CA HIS A 61 24.01 6.36 3.09
C HIS A 61 22.57 6.89 3.20
N GLU A 62 21.93 7.23 2.08
CA GLU A 62 20.56 7.74 2.02
C GLU A 62 19.56 6.59 1.81
N GLN A 63 19.99 5.41 1.35
CA GLN A 63 19.08 4.31 1.02
C GLN A 63 18.29 3.80 2.23
N ALA A 64 18.94 3.66 3.38
CA ALA A 64 18.35 3.11 4.61
C ALA A 64 17.31 4.03 5.27
N VAL A 65 17.16 5.27 4.80
CA VAL A 65 16.14 6.22 5.31
C VAL A 65 14.74 5.87 4.78
N TRP A 66 14.66 5.14 3.67
CA TRP A 66 13.41 4.94 2.94
C TRP A 66 12.64 3.69 3.34
N TYR A 67 13.24 2.79 4.11
CA TYR A 67 12.66 1.51 4.54
C TYR A 67 13.08 1.20 5.98
N GLU A 68 12.25 0.47 6.71
CA GLU A 68 12.42 0.14 8.14
C GLU A 68 12.73 -1.34 8.36
#